data_AF-Q6LHV4-F1
#
_entry.id   AF-Q6LHV4-F1
#
_cell.length_a   1.000
_cell.length_b   1.000
_cell.length_c   1.000
_cell.angle_alpha   90.00
_cell.angle_beta   90.00
_cell.angle_gamma   90.00
#
_symmetry.space_group_name_H-M   'P 1'
#
loop_
_entity.id
_entity.type
_entity.pdbx_description
1 polymer ?
#
loop_
_entity_poly.entity_id
_entity_poly.type
_entity_poly.pdbx_seq_one_letter_code
_entity_poly.pdbx_strand_id
1 'polypeptide(L)'
;MTVHISTATVFAHENQNNLMNLHFNPMVYFDDCWEFPAGYLDKIKWVIESEIYGNHEFTSEISGSSLIESAQKGNVLEFHLVIKNVPFQYENSACKLKFTAVLNSHEHREFDEEFWGVVKTRWSKGLQ
;
A
#
# COMPACT_ATOMS: atom_id res chain seq x y z
N MET A 1 10.53 9.22 -13.55
CA MET A 1 11.08 9.14 -12.19
C MET A 1 10.07 8.32 -11.43
N THR A 2 10.51 7.22 -10.83
CA THR A 2 9.60 6.08 -10.63
C THR A 2 9.59 5.69 -9.17
N VAL A 3 8.40 5.51 -8.62
CA VAL A 3 8.26 4.80 -7.35
C VAL A 3 8.09 3.32 -7.66
N HIS A 4 8.86 2.47 -6.98
CA HIS A 4 8.71 1.03 -7.09
C HIS A 4 8.09 0.45 -5.83
N ILE A 5 7.26 -0.58 -5.99
CA ILE A 5 6.71 -1.34 -4.86
C ILE A 5 7.22 -2.76 -4.87
N SER A 6 7.56 -3.27 -3.70
CA SER A 6 7.98 -4.67 -3.48
C SER A 6 6.88 -5.69 -3.82
N THR A 7 5.62 -5.28 -3.74
CA THR A 7 4.47 -6.14 -4.03
C THR A 7 3.27 -5.32 -4.45
N ALA A 8 2.47 -5.85 -5.37
CA ALA A 8 1.14 -5.35 -5.73
C ALA A 8 0.03 -6.33 -5.32
N THR A 9 0.26 -7.07 -4.22
CA THR A 9 -0.72 -8.02 -3.67
C THR A 9 -1.41 -7.43 -2.45
N VAL A 10 -2.73 -7.26 -2.53
CA VAL A 10 -3.58 -6.89 -1.40
C VAL A 10 -4.19 -8.17 -0.82
N PHE A 11 -4.18 -8.36 0.49
CA PHE A 11 -4.80 -9.53 1.12
C PHE A 11 -6.17 -9.18 1.66
N ALA A 12 -7.19 -9.93 1.24
CA ALA A 12 -8.53 -9.84 1.81
C ALA A 12 -8.72 -10.93 2.86
N HIS A 13 -9.03 -10.53 4.08
CA HIS A 13 -9.26 -11.42 5.22
C HIS A 13 -10.71 -11.30 5.69
N GLU A 14 -11.38 -12.44 5.85
CA GLU A 14 -12.69 -12.49 6.49
C GLU A 14 -12.63 -11.94 7.92
N ASN A 15 -13.62 -11.13 8.29
CA ASN A 15 -13.81 -10.61 9.63
C ASN A 15 -15.08 -11.19 10.27
N GLN A 16 -15.28 -10.93 11.56
CA GLN A 16 -16.37 -11.52 12.37
C GLN A 16 -17.79 -11.14 11.88
N ASN A 17 -17.92 -10.15 11.00
CA ASN A 17 -19.21 -9.68 10.49
C ASN A 17 -19.58 -10.27 9.12
N ASN A 18 -18.90 -11.36 8.69
CA ASN A 18 -19.01 -11.90 7.33
C ASN A 18 -18.68 -10.84 6.26
N LEU A 19 -17.76 -9.93 6.57
CA LEU A 19 -17.18 -8.95 5.65
C LEU A 19 -15.69 -9.21 5.51
N MET A 20 -15.01 -8.45 4.66
CA MET A 20 -13.56 -8.56 4.51
C MET A 20 -12.84 -7.29 4.96
N ASN A 21 -11.62 -7.47 5.45
CA ASN A 21 -10.64 -6.42 5.63
C ASN A 21 -9.55 -6.60 4.58
N LEU A 22 -9.23 -5.52 3.86
CA LEU A 22 -8.12 -5.49 2.91
C LEU A 22 -6.87 -4.99 3.63
N HIS A 23 -5.78 -5.73 3.50
CA HIS A 23 -4.47 -5.39 4.03
C HIS A 23 -3.46 -5.30 2.90
N PHE A 24 -2.71 -4.22 2.84
CA PHE A 24 -1.68 -4.01 1.83
C PHE A 24 -0.44 -3.39 2.47
N ASN A 25 0.67 -4.12 2.43
CA ASN A 25 1.90 -3.73 3.13
C ASN A 25 3.08 -3.63 2.16
N PRO A 26 3.11 -2.64 1.25
CA PRO A 26 4.23 -2.47 0.35
C PRO A 26 5.42 -1.84 1.06
N MET A 27 6.62 -2.35 0.79
CA MET A 27 7.83 -1.53 0.80
C MET A 27 7.86 -0.70 -0.49
N VAL A 28 8.04 0.60 -0.34
CA VAL A 28 8.01 1.60 -1.40
C VAL A 28 9.41 2.18 -1.55
N TYR A 29 9.97 2.04 -2.75
CA TYR A 29 11.29 2.52 -3.10
C TYR A 29 11.18 3.80 -3.94
N PHE A 30 11.86 4.85 -3.50
CA PHE A 30 11.89 6.14 -4.15
C PHE A 30 13.20 6.29 -4.94
N ASP A 31 13.13 6.03 -6.26
CA ASP A 31 14.28 6.18 -7.15
C ASP A 31 14.83 7.61 -7.12
N ASP A 32 16.15 7.74 -7.27
CA ASP A 32 16.87 9.01 -7.35
C ASP A 32 16.53 10.01 -6.21
N CYS A 33 16.07 9.48 -5.07
CA CYS A 33 15.86 10.23 -3.85
C CYS A 33 16.93 9.88 -2.82
N TRP A 34 17.36 10.89 -2.08
CA TRP A 34 18.23 10.70 -0.92
C TRP A 34 17.46 9.99 0.21
N GLU A 35 18.17 9.42 1.19
CA GLU A 35 17.54 8.77 2.33
C GLU A 35 16.88 9.78 3.28
N PHE A 36 15.54 9.83 3.29
CA PHE A 36 14.78 10.78 4.09
C PHE A 36 13.90 10.11 5.16
N PRO A 37 13.68 10.76 6.32
CA PRO A 37 12.73 10.25 7.31
C PRO A 37 11.30 10.30 6.76
N ALA A 38 10.46 9.34 7.15
CA ALA A 38 9.07 9.26 6.72
C ALA A 38 8.26 10.57 6.94
N GLY A 39 8.60 11.34 7.98
CA GLY A 39 7.96 12.62 8.27
C GLY A 39 8.19 13.74 7.24
N TYR A 40 9.01 13.51 6.21
CA TYR A 40 9.14 14.45 5.08
C TYR A 40 8.14 14.15 3.95
N LEU A 41 7.39 13.04 4.02
CA LEU A 41 6.29 12.79 3.09
C LEU A 41 4.99 13.35 3.65
N ASP A 42 4.40 14.26 2.91
CA ASP A 42 3.11 14.88 3.15
C ASP A 42 2.07 14.40 2.14
N LYS A 43 0.78 14.61 2.46
CA LYS A 43 -0.37 14.32 1.58
C LYS A 43 -0.35 12.90 1.00
N ILE A 44 0.12 11.95 1.81
CA ILE A 44 0.21 10.54 1.44
C ILE A 44 -1.20 9.99 1.26
N LYS A 45 -1.43 9.35 0.12
CA LYS A 45 -2.70 8.71 -0.19
C LYS A 45 -2.47 7.46 -1.01
N TRP A 46 -3.15 6.40 -0.58
CA TRP A 46 -3.21 5.11 -1.24
C TRP A 46 -4.65 4.79 -1.57
N VAL A 47 -4.91 4.46 -2.83
CA VAL A 47 -6.25 4.10 -3.32
C VAL A 47 -6.19 2.74 -4.00
N ILE A 48 -7.23 1.93 -3.80
CA ILE A 48 -7.50 0.74 -4.58
C ILE A 48 -8.74 0.94 -5.44
N GLU A 49 -8.64 0.57 -6.70
CA GLU A 49 -9.76 0.45 -7.63
C GLU A 49 -9.92 -1.03 -7.99
N SER A 50 -11.11 -1.58 -7.70
CA SER A 50 -11.47 -2.94 -8.04
C SER A 50 -12.91 -2.96 -8.53
N GLU A 51 -13.20 -3.77 -9.55
CA GLU A 51 -14.58 -3.99 -10.00
C GLU A 51 -15.44 -4.66 -8.91
N ILE A 52 -14.81 -5.44 -8.03
CA ILE A 52 -15.50 -6.18 -6.98
C ILE A 52 -15.68 -5.34 -5.73
N TYR A 53 -14.59 -4.74 -5.25
CA TYR A 53 -14.61 -4.00 -3.99
C TYR A 53 -14.94 -2.53 -4.18
N GLY A 54 -14.94 -2.00 -5.41
CA GLY A 54 -15.14 -0.58 -5.68
C GLY A 54 -13.84 0.24 -5.52
N ASN A 55 -14.01 1.55 -5.34
CA ASN A 55 -12.92 2.49 -5.13
C ASN A 55 -12.85 2.90 -3.65
N HIS A 56 -11.70 2.64 -3.03
CA HIS A 56 -11.47 2.90 -1.63
C HIS A 56 -10.10 3.51 -1.37
N GLU A 57 -10.06 4.46 -0.43
CA GLU A 57 -8.82 4.97 0.13
C GLU A 57 -8.41 4.13 1.35
N PHE A 58 -7.16 3.72 1.40
CA PHE A 58 -6.63 3.02 2.56
C PHE A 58 -6.39 3.97 3.72
N THR A 59 -6.67 3.49 4.94
CA THR A 59 -6.05 4.09 6.13
C THR A 59 -4.58 3.69 6.13
N SER A 60 -3.68 4.67 6.12
CA SER A 60 -2.24 4.45 6.00
C SER A 60 -1.49 4.72 7.30
N GLU A 61 -0.69 3.76 7.72
CA GLU A 61 0.35 3.93 8.73
C GLU A 61 1.71 3.64 8.09
N ILE A 62 2.74 4.41 8.44
CA ILE A 62 4.11 4.19 7.97
C ILE A 62 4.89 3.57 9.11
N SER A 63 5.27 2.31 8.96
CA SER A 63 6.05 1.58 9.96
C SER A 63 7.54 1.80 9.75
N GLY A 64 8.00 3.00 10.10
CA GLY A 64 9.42 3.30 10.23
C GLY A 64 10.22 3.35 8.93
N SER A 65 11.29 4.16 8.95
CA SER A 65 12.34 4.11 7.95
C SER A 65 13.05 2.78 8.12
N SER A 66 12.98 1.92 7.12
CA SER A 66 13.77 0.72 7.10
C SER A 66 15.24 1.14 7.00
N LEU A 67 15.97 1.06 8.12
CA LEU A 67 17.42 0.88 8.17
C LEU A 67 17.80 -0.51 7.64
N ILE A 68 17.14 -1.01 6.58
CA ILE A 68 17.57 -2.20 5.86
C ILE A 68 18.79 -1.77 5.04
N GLU A 69 19.94 -2.05 5.62
CA GLU A 69 21.27 -2.18 5.01
C GLU A 69 21.33 -1.89 3.49
N SER A 70 21.68 -0.64 3.15
CA SER A 70 22.95 -0.32 2.47
C SER A 70 23.37 -1.13 1.23
N ALA A 71 22.44 -1.54 0.36
CA ALA A 71 22.81 -2.19 -0.93
C ALA A 71 22.16 -1.59 -2.19
N GLN A 72 21.10 -0.78 -2.08
CA GLN A 72 20.46 -0.13 -3.22
C GLN A 72 20.35 1.37 -2.97
N LYS A 73 20.79 2.19 -3.92
CA LYS A 73 20.85 3.65 -3.80
C LYS A 73 19.44 4.26 -3.82
N GLY A 74 18.74 4.29 -2.70
CA GLY A 74 17.45 4.99 -2.61
C GLY A 74 16.75 4.77 -1.27
N ASN A 75 15.73 5.58 -1.02
CA ASN A 75 14.96 5.51 0.21
C ASN A 75 13.88 4.41 0.11
N VAL A 76 13.78 3.57 1.13
CA VAL A 76 12.72 2.55 1.25
C VAL A 76 11.88 2.83 2.49
N LEU A 77 10.57 2.97 2.30
CA LEU A 77 9.61 3.09 3.39
C LEU A 77 8.60 1.95 3.34
N GLU A 78 8.30 1.36 4.49
CA GLU A 78 7.26 0.35 4.63
C GLU A 78 5.94 1.00 5.04
N PHE A 79 4.87 0.63 4.34
CA PHE A 79 3.52 1.07 4.63
C PHE A 79 2.71 -0.10 5.19
N HIS A 80 1.76 0.24 6.06
CA HIS A 80 0.72 -0.66 6.54
C HIS A 80 -0.62 -0.03 6.22
N LEU A 81 -1.31 -0.60 5.23
CA LEU A 81 -2.52 -0.02 4.64
C LEU A 81 -3.69 -0.95 4.92
N VAL A 82 -4.78 -0.39 5.46
CA VAL A 82 -5.97 -1.18 5.82
C VAL A 82 -7.25 -0.50 5.32
N ILE A 83 -8.15 -1.33 4.76
CA ILE A 83 -9.57 -0.99 4.57
C ILE A 83 -10.38 -2.05 5.31
N LYS A 84 -11.39 -1.63 6.06
CA LYS A 84 -12.24 -2.55 6.83
C LYS A 84 -13.62 -2.67 6.21
N ASN A 85 -14.27 -3.80 6.44
CA ASN A 85 -15.69 -4.01 6.16
C ASN A 85 -16.07 -3.87 4.67
N VAL A 86 -15.22 -4.35 3.75
CA VAL A 86 -15.58 -4.45 2.33
C VAL A 86 -16.45 -5.70 2.08
N PRO A 87 -17.23 -5.74 0.99
CA PRO A 87 -18.04 -6.91 0.65
C PRO A 87 -17.22 -8.20 0.62
N PHE A 88 -17.81 -9.28 1.08
CA PHE A 88 -17.17 -10.58 1.08
C PHE A 88 -17.02 -11.12 -0.36
N GLN A 89 -15.83 -11.61 -0.73
CA GLN A 89 -15.61 -12.24 -2.03
C GLN A 89 -14.70 -13.47 -1.94
N TYR A 90 -15.15 -14.58 -2.54
CA TYR A 90 -14.46 -15.86 -2.52
C TYR A 90 -13.23 -15.93 -3.44
N GLU A 91 -13.28 -15.23 -4.57
CA GLU A 91 -12.26 -15.31 -5.61
C GLU A 91 -11.22 -14.20 -5.51
N ASN A 92 -10.00 -14.49 -5.95
CA ASN A 92 -9.00 -13.46 -6.19
C ASN A 92 -9.49 -12.54 -7.32
N SER A 93 -9.09 -11.28 -7.28
CA SER A 93 -9.49 -10.32 -8.31
C SER A 93 -8.37 -9.37 -8.67
N ALA A 94 -8.38 -8.88 -9.91
CA ALA A 94 -7.48 -7.80 -10.31
C ALA A 94 -7.87 -6.50 -9.61
N CYS A 95 -6.87 -5.67 -9.36
CA CYS A 95 -7.08 -4.31 -8.89
C CYS A 95 -6.03 -3.36 -9.49
N LYS A 96 -6.34 -2.08 -9.43
CA LYS A 96 -5.37 -1.01 -9.62
C LYS A 96 -5.11 -0.33 -8.29
N LEU A 97 -3.85 -0.08 -7.99
CA LEU A 97 -3.40 0.67 -6.82
C LEU A 97 -2.86 2.01 -7.29
N LYS A 98 -3.26 3.09 -6.61
CA LYS A 98 -2.74 4.43 -6.88
C LYS A 98 -2.07 4.97 -5.64
N PHE A 99 -0.82 5.42 -5.80
CA PHE A 99 -0.03 6.09 -4.77
C PHE A 99 0.15 7.54 -5.13
N THR A 100 -0.17 8.44 -4.20
CA THR A 100 0.20 9.84 -4.31
C THR A 100 0.85 10.33 -3.02
N ALA A 101 1.91 11.11 -3.12
CA ALA A 101 2.54 11.76 -1.98
C ALA A 101 3.34 12.98 -2.43
N VAL A 102 3.68 13.84 -1.47
CA VAL A 102 4.56 15.00 -1.68
C VAL A 102 5.75 14.87 -0.75
N LEU A 103 6.96 14.77 -1.29
CA LEU A 103 8.19 14.96 -0.51
C LEU A 103 8.36 16.46 -0.26
N ASN A 104 8.23 16.86 1.00
CA ASN A 104 8.34 18.23 1.45
C ASN A 104 9.61 18.38 2.32
N SER A 105 10.75 18.53 1.66
CA SER A 105 12.06 18.63 2.30
C SER A 105 12.84 19.84 1.77
N HIS A 106 14.17 19.77 1.75
CA HIS A 106 15.00 20.73 0.99
C HIS A 106 14.75 20.64 -0.51
N GLU A 107 14.20 19.52 -0.98
CA GLU A 107 13.63 19.36 -2.31
C GLU A 107 12.13 19.07 -2.20
N HIS A 108 11.36 19.76 -3.05
CA HIS A 108 9.94 19.53 -3.23
C HIS A 108 9.72 18.60 -4.42
N ARG A 109 9.07 17.46 -4.18
CA ARG A 109 8.77 16.48 -5.25
C ARG A 109 7.39 15.89 -5.04
N GLU A 110 6.68 15.63 -6.13
CA GLU A 110 5.37 14.98 -6.12
C GLU A 110 5.49 13.59 -6.74
N PHE A 111 4.77 12.62 -6.17
CA PHE A 111 4.64 11.27 -6.70
C PHE A 111 3.18 11.02 -7.05
N ASP A 112 2.93 10.50 -8.24
CA ASP A 112 1.62 10.01 -8.70
C ASP A 112 1.87 8.77 -9.56
N GLU A 113 1.66 7.60 -8.97
CA GLU A 113 2.04 6.32 -9.56
C GLU A 113 0.90 5.32 -9.49
N GLU A 114 0.74 4.54 -10.56
CA GLU A 114 -0.28 3.52 -10.68
C GLU A 114 0.34 2.13 -10.85
N PHE A 115 -0.20 1.15 -10.13
CA PHE A 115 0.27 -0.23 -10.14
C PHE A 115 -0.88 -1.19 -10.38
N TRP A 116 -0.69 -2.12 -11.31
CA TRP A 116 -1.60 -3.25 -11.46
C TRP A 116 -1.28 -4.33 -10.44
N GLY A 117 -2.31 -4.80 -9.75
CA GLY A 117 -2.20 -5.72 -8.64
C GLY A 117 -3.28 -6.78 -8.61
N VAL A 118 -3.26 -7.56 -7.53
CA VAL A 118 -4.25 -8.60 -7.25
C VAL A 118 -4.70 -8.50 -5.80
N VAL A 119 -6.00 -8.58 -5.58
CA VAL A 119 -6.57 -8.88 -4.27
C VAL A 119 -6.60 -10.41 -4.12
N LYS A 120 -5.83 -10.93 -3.17
CA LYS A 120 -5.83 -12.35 -2.80
C LYS A 120 -6.74 -12.56 -1.60
N THR A 121 -7.82 -13.29 -1.81
CA THR A 121 -8.71 -13.70 -0.73
C THR A 121 -8.10 -14.83 0.06
N ARG A 122 -7.95 -14.62 1.37
CA ARG A 122 -7.56 -15.65 2.32
C ARG A 122 -8.75 -16.05 3.16
N TRP A 123 -9.11 -17.32 3.01
CA TRP A 123 -10.25 -17.92 3.69
C TRP A 123 -9.74 -18.48 5.01
N SER A 124 -10.21 -17.95 6.12
CA SER A 124 -10.09 -18.63 7.40
C SER A 124 -11.47 -19.13 7.80
N LYS A 125 -11.87 -20.28 7.27
CA LYS A 125 -12.93 -21.06 7.93
C LYS A 125 -12.39 -21.51 9.29
N GLY A 126 -12.72 -20.76 10.35
CA GLY A 126 -12.55 -21.22 11.73
C GLY A 126 -11.16 -21.09 12.34
N LEU A 127 -10.68 -19.85 12.53
CA LEU A 127 -10.03 -19.57 13.81
C LEU A 127 -11.12 -19.03 14.75
N GLN A 128 -11.83 -19.96 15.36
CA GLN A 128 -12.53 -19.74 16.63
C GLN A 128 -11.50 -19.61 17.74
#